data_AF-J9GNP8-F1
#
_entry.id   AF-J9GNP8-F1
#
_cell.length_a   1.000
_cell.length_b   1.000
_cell.length_c   1.000
_cell.angle_alpha   90.00
_cell.angle_beta   90.00
_cell.angle_gamma   90.00
#
_symmetry.space_group_name_H-M   'P 1'
#
loop_
_entity.id
_entity.type
_entity.pdbx_description
1 polymer ?
#
loop_
_entity_poly.entity_id
_entity_poly.type
_entity_poly.pdbx_seq_one_letter_code
_entity_poly.pdbx_strand_id
1 'polypeptide(L)'
;MDMAKNEVDNVGTGIVRFTLGGSAGGALARAAEVQSADEKKVESIYAVVFKDTQAGVGAHETDQDPLYRCVEAKVVPGKGTTPTYEFEVGESGHFWFCFVANPGTDLIQSLQTMQIGTCTTCGFKALLESQAPDTKPMLMISDFKKVEVTNKPVTNINTVDLERVMARIDIVNQADGVTV
;
A
#
# COMPACT_ATOMS: atom_id res chain seq x y z
N MET A 1 20.95 -25.60 -36.87
CA MET A 1 21.06 -24.40 -36.04
C MET A 1 19.93 -24.48 -35.04
N ASP A 2 20.22 -25.09 -33.89
CA ASP A 2 19.27 -25.19 -32.78
C ASP A 2 19.03 -23.81 -32.19
N MET A 3 17.76 -23.38 -32.20
CA MET A 3 17.33 -22.25 -31.39
C MET A 3 17.30 -22.71 -29.93
N ALA A 4 18.30 -22.29 -29.16
CA ALA A 4 18.24 -22.38 -27.71
C ALA A 4 16.98 -21.64 -27.22
N LYS A 5 16.03 -22.38 -26.65
CA LYS A 5 15.02 -21.81 -25.78
C LYS A 5 15.77 -21.15 -24.62
N ASN A 6 15.68 -19.82 -24.52
CA ASN A 6 15.90 -19.13 -23.26
C ASN A 6 14.79 -19.60 -22.31
N GLU A 7 15.02 -20.71 -21.61
CA GLU A 7 14.38 -20.94 -20.33
C GLU A 7 14.89 -19.83 -19.42
N VAL A 8 14.05 -18.81 -19.21
CA VAL A 8 14.19 -17.94 -18.06
C VAL A 8 13.99 -18.87 -16.88
N ASP A 9 15.09 -19.27 -16.24
CA ASP A 9 15.07 -19.96 -14.96
C ASP A 9 14.08 -19.21 -14.06
N ASN A 10 13.04 -19.91 -13.65
CA ASN A 10 11.98 -19.39 -12.79
C ASN A 10 12.58 -19.24 -11.38
N VAL A 11 13.46 -18.25 -11.20
CA VAL A 11 13.99 -17.82 -9.91
C VAL A 11 12.76 -17.42 -9.10
N GLY A 12 12.45 -18.21 -8.07
CA GLY A 12 11.18 -18.15 -7.33
C GLY A 12 10.73 -16.71 -7.11
N THR A 13 9.58 -16.37 -7.70
CA THR A 13 9.04 -15.02 -7.66
C THR A 13 8.72 -14.67 -6.22
N GLY A 14 9.41 -13.67 -5.65
CA GLY A 14 9.22 -13.28 -4.25
C GLY A 14 7.81 -12.72 -4.04
N ILE A 15 6.87 -13.55 -3.56
CA ILE A 15 5.51 -13.12 -3.22
C ILE A 15 5.55 -12.45 -1.85
N VAL A 16 4.97 -11.26 -1.75
CA VAL A 16 4.73 -10.58 -0.47
C VAL A 16 3.25 -10.68 -0.14
N ARG A 17 2.95 -11.00 1.13
CA ARG A 17 1.58 -11.16 1.61
C ARG A 17 1.34 -10.37 2.89
N PHE A 18 0.15 -9.79 3.02
CA PHE A 18 -0.22 -8.94 4.15
C PHE A 18 -1.73 -8.90 4.39
N THR A 19 -2.12 -8.35 5.55
CA THR A 19 -3.51 -7.97 5.87
C THR A 19 -3.57 -6.46 6.13
N LEU A 20 -4.78 -5.88 6.11
CA LEU A 20 -4.97 -4.45 6.33
C LEU A 20 -5.36 -4.13 7.77
N GLY A 21 -4.81 -3.03 8.28
CA GLY A 21 -5.10 -2.43 9.58
C GLY A 21 -5.37 -0.93 9.47
N GLY A 22 -5.19 -0.20 10.58
CA GLY A 22 -5.48 1.24 10.67
C GLY A 22 -6.91 1.60 10.24
N SER A 23 -7.02 2.62 9.39
CA SER A 23 -8.29 3.13 8.83
C SER A 23 -9.05 2.09 7.99
N ALA A 24 -8.35 1.13 7.39
CA ALA A 24 -8.94 0.01 6.66
C ALA A 24 -9.23 -1.21 7.57
N GLY A 25 -8.82 -1.15 8.84
CA GLY A 25 -8.99 -2.22 9.82
C GLY A 25 -10.38 -2.27 10.46
N GLY A 26 -10.70 -3.43 11.03
CA GLY A 26 -11.98 -3.69 11.70
C GLY A 26 -12.14 -3.03 13.07
N ALA A 27 -11.06 -2.66 13.75
CA ALA A 27 -11.13 -2.09 15.09
C ALA A 27 -11.56 -0.61 15.06
N LEU A 28 -12.57 -0.26 15.84
CA LEU A 28 -12.95 1.14 16.10
C LEU A 28 -12.09 1.65 17.27
N ALA A 29 -11.43 2.81 17.12
CA ALA A 29 -10.58 3.34 18.18
C ALA A 29 -11.39 3.86 19.39
N ARG A 30 -12.64 4.28 19.19
CA ARG A 30 -13.59 4.70 20.25
C ARG A 30 -15.04 4.43 19.86
N ALA A 31 -15.91 4.19 20.84
CA ALA A 31 -17.35 3.99 20.65
C ALA A 31 -18.09 5.19 20.01
N ALA A 32 -17.45 6.36 19.93
CA ALA A 32 -17.99 7.59 19.33
C ALA A 32 -17.51 7.83 17.89
N GLU A 33 -16.53 7.07 17.38
CA GLU A 33 -16.07 7.19 16.00
C GLU A 33 -16.90 6.27 15.10
N VAL A 34 -18.06 6.76 14.66
CA VAL A 34 -18.83 6.07 13.61
C VAL A 34 -18.14 6.37 12.27
N GLN A 35 -17.11 5.58 11.96
CA GLN A 35 -16.58 5.51 10.60
C GLN A 35 -17.53 4.61 9.78
N SER A 36 -17.99 5.09 8.63
CA SER A 36 -18.89 4.32 7.77
C SER A 36 -18.16 3.14 7.11
N ALA A 37 -18.91 2.14 6.67
CA ALA A 37 -18.33 1.03 5.91
C ALA A 37 -17.59 1.52 4.64
N ASP A 38 -18.12 2.57 4.00
CA ASP A 38 -17.53 3.16 2.80
C ASP A 38 -16.23 3.93 3.09
N GLU A 39 -16.08 4.49 4.30
CA GLU A 39 -14.83 5.14 4.72
C GLU A 39 -13.71 4.14 5.01
N LYS A 40 -14.03 2.88 5.29
CA LYS A 40 -13.05 1.80 5.55
C LYS A 40 -12.77 0.95 4.31
N LYS A 41 -13.62 1.07 3.29
CA LYS A 41 -13.59 0.22 2.11
C LYS A 41 -12.28 0.40 1.35
N VAL A 42 -11.70 -0.73 0.92
CA VAL A 42 -10.54 -0.78 0.02
C VAL A 42 -10.96 -1.55 -1.22
N GLU A 43 -11.11 -0.83 -2.33
CA GLU A 43 -11.45 -1.38 -3.64
C GLU A 43 -10.19 -1.76 -4.43
N SER A 44 -9.14 -0.96 -4.30
CA SER A 44 -7.83 -1.21 -4.92
C SER A 44 -6.71 -0.82 -3.98
N ILE A 45 -5.56 -1.47 -4.12
CA ILE A 45 -4.36 -1.17 -3.35
C ILE A 45 -3.11 -1.42 -4.20
N TYR A 46 -2.23 -0.43 -4.25
CA TYR A 46 -0.98 -0.48 -4.98
C TYR A 46 0.19 -0.56 -4.00
N ALA A 47 1.09 -1.51 -4.23
CA ALA A 47 2.38 -1.56 -3.58
C ALA A 47 3.39 -0.78 -4.43
N VAL A 48 3.93 0.29 -3.87
CA VAL A 48 5.02 1.09 -4.43
C VAL A 48 6.30 0.67 -3.72
N VAL A 49 7.21 0.06 -4.47
CA VAL A 49 8.38 -0.65 -3.96
C VAL A 49 9.63 0.10 -4.38
N PHE A 50 10.48 0.43 -3.42
CA PHE A 50 11.78 1.06 -3.62
C PHE A 50 12.89 0.12 -3.15
N LYS A 51 14.05 0.14 -3.84
CA LYS A 51 15.22 -0.58 -3.33
C LYS A 51 15.74 0.13 -2.09
N ASP A 52 16.03 -0.61 -1.04
CA ASP A 52 16.74 -0.07 0.12
C ASP A 52 18.24 0.03 -0.22
N THR A 53 18.70 1.24 -0.54
CA THR A 53 20.10 1.49 -0.88
C THR A 53 21.05 1.31 0.31
N GLN A 54 20.50 1.26 1.52
CA GLN A 54 21.24 1.03 2.76
C GLN A 54 21.19 -0.44 3.22
N ALA A 55 20.66 -1.34 2.39
CA ALA A 55 20.69 -2.80 2.58
C ALA A 55 20.26 -3.25 3.99
N GLY A 56 19.14 -2.73 4.48
CA GLY A 56 18.54 -3.11 5.76
C GLY A 56 19.06 -2.34 6.97
N VAL A 57 20.10 -1.53 6.82
CA VAL A 57 20.76 -0.84 7.95
C VAL A 57 20.03 0.45 8.36
N GLY A 58 19.44 1.19 7.41
CA GLY A 58 18.79 2.48 7.66
C GLY A 58 17.47 2.37 8.41
N ALA A 59 17.18 3.23 9.39
CA ALA A 59 15.91 3.19 10.12
C ALA A 59 14.69 3.60 9.26
N HIS A 60 14.94 4.38 8.21
CA HIS A 60 13.95 4.95 7.29
C HIS A 60 14.47 4.87 5.85
N GLU A 61 13.56 4.98 4.89
CA GLU A 61 13.92 5.16 3.49
C GLU A 61 14.69 6.46 3.29
N THR A 62 15.64 6.45 2.35
CA THR A 62 16.33 7.65 1.90
C THR A 62 15.56 8.28 0.75
N ASP A 63 15.64 9.59 0.57
CA ASP A 63 15.03 10.33 -0.55
C ASP A 63 15.57 9.93 -1.94
N GLN A 64 16.65 9.13 -1.97
CA GLN A 64 17.32 8.64 -3.17
C GLN A 64 17.06 7.15 -3.44
N ASP A 65 16.33 6.45 -2.57
CA ASP A 65 15.98 5.05 -2.79
C ASP A 65 15.18 4.94 -4.10
N PRO A 66 15.69 4.20 -5.11
CA PRO A 66 15.11 4.20 -6.43
C PRO A 66 13.88 3.30 -6.46
N LEU A 67 12.86 3.76 -7.20
CA LEU A 67 11.68 2.99 -7.50
C LEU A 67 12.08 1.70 -8.19
N TYR A 68 11.63 0.59 -7.65
CA TYR A 68 11.85 -0.73 -8.19
C TYR A 68 10.61 -1.25 -8.92
N ARG A 69 9.42 -1.07 -8.33
CA ARG A 69 8.17 -1.58 -8.89
C ARG A 69 6.98 -0.80 -8.34
N CYS A 70 5.95 -0.64 -9.17
CA CYS A 70 4.62 -0.26 -8.71
C CYS A 70 3.63 -1.30 -9.25
N VAL A 71 2.89 -1.95 -8.35
CA VAL A 71 2.00 -3.06 -8.73
C VAL A 71 0.76 -3.08 -7.85
N GLU A 72 -0.39 -3.37 -8.44
CA GLU A 72 -1.63 -3.56 -7.70
C GLU A 72 -1.61 -4.91 -6.96
N ALA A 73 -1.82 -4.91 -5.65
CA ALA A 73 -1.93 -6.14 -4.87
C ALA A 73 -3.33 -6.75 -5.01
N LYS A 74 -3.39 -8.08 -5.07
CA LYS A 74 -4.60 -8.84 -5.32
C LYS A 74 -5.05 -9.56 -4.05
N VAL A 75 -6.37 -9.66 -3.88
CA VAL A 75 -6.97 -10.42 -2.77
C VAL A 75 -6.70 -11.91 -2.97
N VAL A 76 -6.23 -12.57 -1.93
CA VAL A 76 -6.04 -14.03 -1.90
C VAL A 76 -7.38 -14.70 -1.59
N PRO A 77 -7.97 -15.47 -2.53
CA PRO A 77 -9.26 -16.11 -2.31
C PRO A 77 -9.20 -17.15 -1.18
N GLY A 78 -10.29 -17.28 -0.42
CA GLY A 78 -10.48 -18.39 0.54
C GLY A 78 -9.64 -18.33 1.82
N LYS A 79 -8.96 -17.20 2.11
CA LYS A 79 -8.14 -17.02 3.33
C LYS A 79 -8.94 -16.29 4.43
N GLY A 80 -9.65 -17.07 5.26
CA GLY A 80 -10.26 -16.58 6.50
C GLY A 80 -11.37 -15.53 6.32
N THR A 81 -11.72 -14.82 7.40
CA THR A 81 -12.74 -13.74 7.40
C THR A 81 -12.15 -12.36 7.13
N THR A 82 -10.82 -12.21 7.23
CA THR A 82 -10.11 -10.95 6.98
C THR A 82 -9.44 -11.01 5.61
N PRO A 83 -9.73 -10.05 4.69
CA PRO A 83 -9.07 -9.99 3.39
C PRO A 83 -7.55 -10.00 3.53
N THR A 84 -6.92 -10.93 2.81
CA THR A 84 -5.47 -11.04 2.70
C THR A 84 -5.07 -10.62 1.30
N TYR A 85 -4.01 -9.82 1.17
CA TYR A 85 -3.53 -9.29 -0.10
C TYR A 85 -2.15 -9.83 -0.41
N GLU A 86 -1.84 -9.98 -1.69
CA GLU A 86 -0.51 -10.34 -2.15
C GLU A 86 -0.12 -9.69 -3.47
N PHE A 87 1.18 -9.56 -3.68
CA PHE A 87 1.76 -9.11 -4.94
C PHE A 87 3.14 -9.74 -5.12
N GLU A 88 3.60 -9.73 -6.37
CA GLU A 88 4.91 -10.24 -6.74
C GLU A 88 5.94 -9.11 -6.75
N VAL A 89 7.01 -9.27 -5.98
CA VAL A 89 8.17 -8.37 -6.00
C VAL A 89 9.11 -8.73 -7.15
N GLY A 90 9.29 -10.02 -7.44
CA GLY A 90 10.07 -10.51 -8.59
C GLY A 90 11.55 -10.78 -8.31
N GLU A 91 12.12 -10.24 -7.22
CA GLU A 91 13.47 -10.59 -6.76
C GLU A 91 13.56 -10.56 -5.23
N SER A 92 14.59 -11.21 -4.69
CA SER A 92 14.95 -11.09 -3.28
C SER A 92 15.86 -9.89 -3.02
N GLY A 93 15.80 -9.36 -1.81
CA GLY A 93 16.57 -8.18 -1.41
C GLY A 93 15.90 -7.39 -0.30
N HIS A 94 16.50 -6.25 0.03
CA HIS A 94 15.95 -5.29 0.99
C HIS A 94 15.21 -4.18 0.24
N PHE A 95 14.00 -3.89 0.70
CA PHE A 95 13.11 -2.94 0.06
C PHE A 95 12.37 -2.09 1.08
N TRP A 96 11.92 -0.93 0.60
CA TRP A 96 10.92 -0.08 1.25
C TRP A 96 9.62 -0.18 0.49
N PHE A 97 8.55 -0.56 1.16
CA PHE A 97 7.21 -0.63 0.58
C PHE A 97 6.34 0.50 1.13
N CYS A 98 5.65 1.21 0.27
CA CYS A 98 4.55 2.10 0.62
C CYS A 98 3.30 1.59 -0.08
N PHE A 99 2.18 1.53 0.63
CA PHE A 99 0.91 1.05 0.11
C PHE A 99 -0.05 2.20 -0.08
N VAL A 100 -0.65 2.28 -1.27
CA VAL A 100 -1.61 3.32 -1.65
C VAL A 100 -2.94 2.66 -1.98
N ALA A 101 -3.95 2.85 -1.14
CA ALA A 101 -5.29 2.29 -1.31
C ALA A 101 -6.25 3.34 -1.88
N ASN A 102 -7.09 2.92 -2.82
CA ASN A 102 -8.07 3.75 -3.51
C ASN A 102 -7.52 5.07 -4.11
N PRO A 103 -6.36 5.05 -4.80
CA PRO A 103 -5.90 6.24 -5.53
C PRO A 103 -6.90 6.62 -6.63
N GLY A 104 -7.08 7.92 -6.84
CA GLY A 104 -7.82 8.46 -7.97
C GLY A 104 -7.10 8.18 -9.29
N THR A 105 -7.82 8.34 -10.40
CA THR A 105 -7.32 8.04 -11.75
C THR A 105 -5.99 8.74 -12.07
N ASP A 106 -5.85 10.01 -11.69
CA ASP A 106 -4.64 10.80 -11.96
C ASP A 106 -3.44 10.31 -11.15
N LEU A 107 -3.65 9.89 -9.90
CA LEU A 107 -2.58 9.29 -9.10
C LEU A 107 -2.23 7.91 -9.65
N ILE A 108 -3.21 7.08 -10.05
CA ILE A 108 -2.94 5.79 -10.71
C ILE A 108 -2.05 6.00 -11.95
N GLN A 109 -2.40 6.96 -12.80
CA GLN A 109 -1.61 7.27 -13.99
C GLN A 109 -0.21 7.73 -13.61
N SER A 110 -0.08 8.61 -12.60
CA SER A 110 1.21 9.07 -12.10
C SER A 110 2.05 7.89 -11.61
N LEU A 111 1.47 7.00 -10.80
CA LEU A 111 2.14 5.80 -10.27
C LEU A 111 2.61 4.84 -11.39
N GLN A 112 1.80 4.67 -12.44
CA GLN A 112 2.12 3.80 -13.58
C GLN A 112 3.16 4.39 -14.53
N THR A 113 3.28 5.73 -14.57
CA THR A 113 4.23 6.44 -15.44
C THR A 113 5.56 6.74 -14.76
N MET A 114 5.68 6.50 -13.45
CA MET A 114 6.96 6.60 -12.74
C MET A 114 7.99 5.64 -13.35
N GLN A 115 9.13 6.18 -13.75
CA GLN A 115 10.20 5.41 -14.37
C GLN A 115 11.00 4.62 -13.32
N ILE A 116 10.95 3.29 -13.43
CA ILE A 116 11.73 2.37 -12.61
C ILE A 116 13.22 2.72 -12.69
N GLY A 117 13.89 2.71 -11.54
CA GLY A 117 15.32 3.01 -11.39
C GLY A 117 15.69 4.49 -11.47
N THR A 118 14.75 5.37 -11.84
CA THR A 118 15.00 6.82 -12.00
C THR A 118 14.16 7.65 -11.04
N CYS A 119 12.86 7.34 -10.90
CA CYS A 119 12.06 7.91 -9.84
C CYS A 119 12.58 7.43 -8.49
N THR A 120 12.58 8.31 -7.49
CA THR A 120 13.00 7.98 -6.12
C THR A 120 11.83 8.14 -5.16
N THR A 121 12.01 7.72 -3.92
CA THR A 121 11.08 8.01 -2.82
C THR A 121 10.76 9.51 -2.71
N CYS A 122 11.72 10.42 -2.93
CA CYS A 122 11.45 11.86 -2.98
C CYS A 122 10.47 12.24 -4.11
N GLY A 123 10.65 11.67 -5.30
CA GLY A 123 9.75 11.89 -6.42
C GLY A 123 8.34 11.37 -6.14
N PHE A 124 8.23 10.21 -5.48
CA PHE A 124 6.96 9.65 -5.04
C PHE A 124 6.29 10.49 -3.94
N LYS A 125 7.04 10.94 -2.93
CA LYS A 125 6.55 11.83 -1.86
C LYS A 125 6.05 13.19 -2.40
N ALA A 126 6.53 13.61 -3.57
CA ALA A 126 6.12 14.84 -4.23
C ALA A 126 4.83 14.68 -5.08
N LEU A 127 4.29 13.46 -5.22
CA LEU A 127 3.03 13.24 -5.91
C LEU A 127 1.88 13.90 -5.14
N LEU A 128 0.96 14.49 -5.90
CA LEU A 128 -0.22 15.15 -5.36
C LEU A 128 -1.47 14.45 -5.85
N GLU A 129 -2.45 14.33 -4.96
CA GLU A 129 -3.81 13.94 -5.31
C GLU A 129 -4.80 14.92 -4.70
N SER A 130 -5.85 15.25 -5.45
CA SER A 130 -6.97 16.04 -4.97
C SER A 130 -8.23 15.19 -5.06
N GLN A 131 -8.88 14.97 -3.91
CA GLN A 131 -10.18 14.30 -3.84
C GLN A 131 -11.24 15.29 -3.34
N ALA A 132 -12.47 15.18 -3.86
CA ALA A 132 -13.58 15.93 -3.32
C ALA A 132 -13.90 15.42 -1.90
N PRO A 133 -14.35 16.27 -0.95
CA PRO A 133 -14.56 15.86 0.45
C PRO A 133 -15.50 14.66 0.64
N ASP A 134 -16.46 14.50 -0.27
CA ASP A 134 -17.45 13.43 -0.29
C ASP A 134 -16.95 12.13 -0.94
N THR A 135 -15.77 12.13 -1.58
CA THR A 135 -15.23 10.96 -2.32
C THR A 135 -15.12 9.73 -1.43
N LYS A 136 -15.68 8.61 -1.92
CA LYS A 136 -15.61 7.27 -1.34
C LYS A 136 -15.39 6.23 -2.46
N PRO A 137 -14.66 5.14 -2.21
CA PRO A 137 -13.85 4.88 -1.02
C PRO A 137 -12.69 5.90 -0.89
N MET A 138 -12.24 6.18 0.34
CA MET A 138 -11.23 7.23 0.58
C MET A 138 -9.83 6.76 0.21
N LEU A 139 -9.00 7.66 -0.33
CA LEU A 139 -7.56 7.43 -0.47
C LEU A 139 -6.92 7.20 0.92
N MET A 140 -6.11 6.15 1.01
CA MET A 140 -5.31 5.85 2.20
C MET A 140 -3.87 5.49 1.82
N ILE A 141 -2.95 5.82 2.70
CA ILE A 141 -1.52 5.53 2.52
C ILE A 141 -0.95 4.86 3.76
N SER A 142 0.03 3.98 3.60
CA SER A 142 0.82 3.46 4.73
C SER A 142 2.07 4.30 4.94
N ASP A 143 2.68 4.18 6.12
CA ASP A 143 4.10 4.48 6.26
C ASP A 143 4.96 3.56 5.38
N PHE A 144 6.22 3.95 5.17
CA PHE A 144 7.21 3.08 4.56
C PHE A 144 7.53 1.90 5.48
N LYS A 145 7.43 0.71 4.92
CA LYS A 145 7.73 -0.54 5.62
C LYS A 145 8.98 -1.16 5.06
N LYS A 146 9.98 -1.36 5.91
CA LYS A 146 11.18 -2.11 5.56
C LYS A 146 10.84 -3.59 5.44
N VAL A 147 11.22 -4.20 4.34
CA VAL A 147 10.99 -5.62 4.09
C VAL A 147 12.23 -6.26 3.47
N GLU A 148 12.68 -7.36 4.07
CA GLU A 148 13.59 -8.29 3.41
C GLU A 148 12.76 -9.36 2.70
N VAL A 149 12.79 -9.33 1.37
CA VAL A 149 12.17 -10.36 0.54
C VAL A 149 13.20 -11.46 0.36
N THR A 150 12.88 -12.65 0.84
CA THR A 150 13.76 -13.83 0.74
C THR A 150 13.31 -14.73 -0.42
N ASN A 151 14.15 -15.67 -0.83
CA ASN A 151 13.80 -16.69 -1.86
C ASN A 151 12.73 -17.71 -1.38
N LYS A 152 12.04 -17.43 -0.27
CA LYS A 152 10.89 -18.22 0.18
C LYS A 152 9.70 -17.95 -0.74
N PRO A 153 8.78 -18.92 -0.89
CA PRO A 153 7.63 -18.77 -1.75
C PRO A 153 6.70 -17.63 -1.33
N VAL A 154 6.67 -17.28 -0.03
CA VAL A 154 5.91 -16.13 0.48
C VAL A 154 6.67 -15.45 1.62
N THR A 155 6.87 -14.14 1.51
CA THR A 155 7.30 -13.25 2.59
C THR A 155 6.05 -12.61 3.20
N ASN A 156 5.65 -13.04 4.39
CA ASN A 156 4.52 -12.45 5.10
C ASN A 156 5.02 -11.24 5.91
N ILE A 157 4.44 -10.07 5.65
CA ILE A 157 4.77 -8.83 6.36
C ILE A 157 3.72 -8.47 7.41
N ASN A 158 2.79 -9.37 7.71
CA ASN A 158 1.69 -9.20 8.67
C ASN A 158 0.78 -8.02 8.28
N THR A 159 0.35 -7.22 9.26
CA THR A 159 -0.59 -6.13 9.05
C THR A 159 0.12 -4.89 8.51
N VAL A 160 -0.48 -4.25 7.51
CA VAL A 160 -0.14 -2.92 7.01
C VAL A 160 -1.22 -1.96 7.48
N ASP A 161 -0.86 -1.03 8.36
CA ASP A 161 -1.76 0.01 8.80
C ASP A 161 -1.85 1.10 7.72
N LEU A 162 -3.08 1.44 7.36
CA LEU A 162 -3.37 2.52 6.40
C LEU A 162 -3.96 3.71 7.13
N GLU A 163 -3.56 4.90 6.75
CA GLU A 163 -4.13 6.16 7.22
C GLU A 163 -4.84 6.88 6.08
N ARG A 164 -6.03 7.42 6.34
CA ARG A 164 -6.74 8.25 5.37
C ARG A 164 -5.99 9.55 5.19
N VAL A 165 -5.82 9.98 3.94
CA VAL A 165 -5.20 11.29 3.67
C VAL A 165 -6.15 12.46 3.98
N MET A 166 -7.45 12.19 4.06
CA MET A 166 -8.48 13.17 4.43
C MET A 166 -8.92 12.98 5.88
N ALA A 167 -9.10 14.09 6.58
CA ALA A 167 -9.73 14.14 7.89
C ALA A 167 -11.23 14.48 7.78
N ARG A 168 -12.03 13.92 8.67
CA ARG A 168 -13.43 14.32 8.88
C ARG A 168 -13.54 15.10 10.19
N ILE A 169 -14.29 16.19 10.17
CA ILE A 169 -14.58 16.98 11.37
C ILE A 169 -16.10 16.94 11.58
N ASP A 170 -16.51 16.24 12.63
CA ASP A 170 -17.90 16.19 13.05
C ASP A 170 -18.13 17.22 14.17
N ILE A 171 -18.99 18.21 13.93
CA ILE A 171 -19.40 19.18 14.96
C ILE A 171 -20.69 18.69 15.58
N VAL A 172 -20.61 18.20 16.82
CA VAL A 172 -21.78 17.76 17.59
C VAL A 172 -22.24 18.87 18.53
N ASN A 173 -23.53 19.20 18.48
CA ASN A 173 -24.15 20.11 19.45
C ASN A 173 -24.81 19.28 20.57
N GLN A 174 -24.32 19.39 21.80
CA GLN A 174 -24.96 18.81 22.98
C GLN A 174 -25.95 19.80 23.62
N ALA A 175 -26.86 20.36 22.82
CA ALA A 175 -27.97 21.13 23.38
C ALA A 175 -28.95 20.16 24.06
N ASP A 176 -29.31 20.44 25.32
CA ASP A 176 -30.31 19.66 26.04
C ASP A 176 -31.61 19.54 25.21
N GLY A 177 -32.04 18.31 24.95
CA GLY A 177 -33.28 18.01 24.25
C GLY A 177 -33.18 17.81 22.72
N VAL A 178 -31.99 17.84 22.12
CA VAL A 178 -31.80 17.49 20.70
C VAL A 178 -30.95 16.23 20.57
N THR A 179 -31.58 15.14 20.11
CA THR A 179 -30.89 13.90 19.74
C THR A 179 -30.44 14.00 18.28
N VAL A 180 -29.15 13.77 18.01
CA VAL A 180 -28.57 13.66 16.66
C VAL A 180 -28.81 12.26 16.11
#